data_AF-A0A969AJF5-F1
#
_entry.id   AF-A0A969AJF5-F1
#
_cell.length_a   1.000
_cell.length_b   1.000
_cell.length_c   1.000
_cell.angle_alpha   90.00
_cell.angle_beta   90.00
_cell.angle_gamma   90.00
#
_symmetry.space_group_name_H-M   'P 1'
#
loop_
_entity.id
_entity.type
_entity.pdbx_description
1 polymer ?
#
loop_
_entity_poly.entity_id
_entity_poly.type
_entity_poly.pdbx_seq_one_letter_code
_entity_poly.pdbx_strand_id
1 'polypeptide(L)'
;MQVRKSAYTLVVYQLLTNDGTSSWEGKARIVRYELPKYQTVSTLEQTLGYQEPIDPDPSDANVINFASWMPSAGLTAASGSWATLVDFVDSPIPDSGTTIDASILSCPTGMQRSPNPATVASTSWTSFFACVRDSDAAGVATNQDVEIFLRGNFKGSDGGGAINALSEASGLPTLRAGILVRGVIDKDPD
;
A
#
# COMPACT_ATOMS: atom_id res chain seq x y z
N MET A 1 26.40 -24.34 -17.53
CA MET A 1 26.31 -23.54 -16.29
C MET A 1 25.16 -22.57 -16.47
N GLN A 2 24.09 -22.70 -15.69
CA GLN A 2 22.88 -21.88 -15.84
C GLN A 2 22.88 -20.84 -14.72
N VAL A 3 23.03 -19.57 -15.07
CA VAL A 3 23.02 -18.47 -14.11
C VAL A 3 21.57 -18.11 -13.81
N ARG A 4 21.14 -18.25 -12.56
CA ARG A 4 19.84 -17.73 -12.10
C ARG A 4 19.97 -16.21 -11.94
N LYS A 5 19.04 -15.46 -12.53
CA LYS A 5 18.88 -14.03 -12.29
C LYS A 5 17.55 -13.78 -11.60
N SER A 6 17.57 -13.11 -10.46
CA SER A 6 16.37 -12.62 -9.81
C SER A 6 15.95 -11.28 -10.44
N ALA A 7 14.64 -11.07 -10.52
CA ALA A 7 14.05 -9.81 -10.94
C ALA A 7 12.98 -9.43 -9.92
N TYR A 8 13.04 -8.19 -9.44
CA TYR A 8 12.09 -7.63 -8.50
C TYR A 8 11.27 -6.54 -9.18
N THR A 9 10.10 -6.27 -8.60
CA THR A 9 9.22 -5.18 -9.01
C THR A 9 8.90 -4.37 -7.78
N LEU A 10 9.14 -3.06 -7.84
CA LEU A 10 8.69 -2.16 -6.80
C LEU A 10 7.19 -1.91 -7.00
N VAL A 11 6.39 -2.16 -5.96
CA VAL A 11 4.95 -1.92 -5.97
C VAL A 11 4.60 -0.95 -4.85
N VAL A 12 3.96 0.16 -5.20
CA VAL A 12 3.51 1.17 -4.23
C VAL A 12 2.00 1.32 -4.32
N TYR A 13 1.34 1.23 -3.17
CA TYR A 13 -0.07 1.53 -3.04
C TYR A 13 -0.22 2.92 -2.45
N GLN A 14 -1.00 3.77 -3.11
CA GLN A 14 -1.22 5.13 -2.66
C GLN A 14 -2.72 5.45 -2.62
N LEU A 15 -3.14 6.10 -1.54
CA LEU A 15 -4.46 6.71 -1.46
C LEU A 15 -4.36 8.14 -2.04
N LEU A 16 -5.04 8.37 -3.16
CA LEU A 16 -5.12 9.68 -3.80
C LEU A 16 -6.46 10.34 -3.50
N THR A 17 -6.43 11.55 -2.95
CA THR A 17 -7.62 12.36 -2.71
C THR A 17 -8.04 13.10 -3.98
N ASN A 18 -9.35 13.27 -4.16
CA ASN A 18 -9.89 14.12 -5.20
C ASN A 18 -9.59 15.58 -4.88
N ASP A 19 -8.89 16.27 -5.77
CA ASP A 19 -8.59 17.69 -5.67
C ASP A 19 -9.65 18.58 -6.34
N GLY A 20 -10.74 17.98 -6.83
CA GLY A 20 -11.84 18.67 -7.51
C GLY A 20 -11.56 19.02 -8.96
N THR A 21 -10.35 18.74 -9.46
CA THR A 21 -9.99 18.92 -10.89
C THR A 21 -10.01 17.61 -11.67
N SER A 22 -10.20 16.51 -10.95
CA SER A 22 -10.09 15.17 -11.50
C SER A 22 -11.38 14.70 -12.19
N SER A 23 -11.24 13.73 -13.09
CA SER A 23 -12.36 13.15 -13.83
C SER A 23 -13.17 12.11 -13.03
N TRP A 24 -12.90 11.94 -11.74
CA TRP A 24 -13.59 10.97 -10.89
C TRP A 24 -14.39 11.69 -9.81
N GLU A 25 -15.48 11.06 -9.36
CA GLU A 25 -16.46 11.70 -8.47
C GLU A 25 -16.24 11.35 -6.99
N GLY A 26 -15.62 10.20 -6.70
CA GLY A 26 -15.32 9.75 -5.34
C GLY A 26 -14.35 10.67 -4.59
N LYS A 27 -14.39 10.64 -3.26
CA LYS A 27 -13.51 11.45 -2.40
C LYS A 27 -12.04 11.06 -2.51
N ALA A 28 -11.77 9.77 -2.59
CA ALA A 28 -10.43 9.23 -2.73
C ALA A 28 -10.47 7.91 -3.50
N ARG A 29 -9.30 7.48 -3.98
CA ARG A 29 -9.10 6.21 -4.66
C ARG A 29 -7.78 5.58 -4.27
N ILE A 30 -7.72 4.25 -4.30
CA ILE A 30 -6.47 3.51 -4.16
C ILE A 30 -5.91 3.27 -5.56
N VAL A 31 -4.69 3.75 -5.77
CA VAL A 31 -3.91 3.47 -6.97
C VAL A 31 -2.73 2.57 -6.63
N ARG A 32 -2.34 1.76 -7.59
CA ARG A 32 -1.14 0.93 -7.55
C ARG A 32 -0.16 1.45 -8.60
N TYR A 33 1.06 1.72 -8.16
CA TYR A 33 2.21 1.94 -9.02
C TYR A 33 3.06 0.69 -9.09
N GLU A 34 3.51 0.33 -10.29
CA GLU A 34 4.45 -0.76 -10.51
C GLU A 34 5.67 -0.28 -11.29
N LEU A 35 6.85 -0.58 -10.78
CA LEU A 35 8.12 -0.35 -11.45
C LEU A 35 8.88 -1.69 -11.57
N PRO A 36 8.65 -2.45 -12.66
CA PRO A 36 9.34 -3.71 -12.88
C PRO A 36 10.81 -3.47 -13.25
N LYS A 37 11.69 -4.45 -13.00
CA LYS A 37 13.10 -4.38 -13.43
C LYS A 37 13.27 -4.21 -14.93
N TYR A 38 12.48 -4.96 -15.70
CA TYR A 38 12.57 -4.97 -17.16
C TYR A 38 11.25 -4.51 -17.76
N GLN A 39 11.34 -3.60 -18.72
CA GLN A 39 10.19 -3.18 -19.51
C GLN A 39 9.75 -4.31 -20.45
N THR A 40 10.74 -5.02 -20.99
CA THR A 40 10.53 -6.15 -21.90
C THR A 40 11.39 -7.34 -21.45
N VAL A 41 10.75 -8.42 -21.00
CA VAL A 41 11.45 -9.60 -20.48
C VAL A 41 12.23 -10.39 -21.53
N SER A 42 11.88 -10.26 -22.82
CA SER A 42 12.58 -10.95 -23.91
C SER A 42 13.90 -10.29 -24.29
N THR A 43 14.00 -8.96 -24.16
CA THR A 43 15.22 -8.19 -24.46
C THR A 43 16.03 -7.84 -23.21
N LEU A 44 15.46 -8.03 -22.02
CA LEU A 44 16.03 -7.63 -20.73
C LEU A 44 16.37 -6.13 -20.68
N GLU A 45 15.59 -5.33 -21.41
CA GLU A 45 15.69 -3.88 -21.38
C GLU A 45 15.22 -3.35 -20.02
N GLN A 46 16.11 -2.69 -19.29
CA GLN A 46 15.83 -2.21 -17.94
C GLN A 46 14.84 -1.04 -17.98
N THR A 47 13.87 -1.07 -17.07
CA THR A 47 12.89 0.01 -16.94
C THR A 47 13.57 1.29 -16.46
N LEU A 48 13.25 2.41 -17.10
CA LEU A 48 13.82 3.70 -16.74
C LEU A 48 13.45 4.06 -15.29
N GLY A 49 14.45 4.45 -14.50
CA GLY A 49 14.30 4.79 -13.09
C GLY A 49 14.34 3.60 -12.12
N TYR A 50 14.42 2.36 -12.61
CA TYR A 50 14.61 1.19 -11.75
C TYR A 50 16.03 1.14 -11.17
N GLN A 51 16.13 0.99 -9.86
CA GLN A 51 17.37 0.68 -9.14
C GLN A 51 17.25 -0.70 -8.50
N GLU A 52 18.32 -1.49 -8.53
CA GLU A 52 18.33 -2.81 -7.91
C GLU A 52 18.44 -2.66 -6.37
N PRO A 53 17.51 -3.23 -5.57
CA PRO A 53 17.54 -3.14 -4.10
C PRO A 53 18.51 -4.13 -3.45
N ILE A 54 19.27 -4.88 -4.26
CA ILE A 54 20.30 -5.80 -3.81
C ILE A 54 21.58 -5.43 -4.56
N ASP A 55 22.44 -4.68 -3.89
CA ASP A 55 23.79 -4.44 -4.40
C ASP A 55 24.64 -5.72 -4.19
N PRO A 56 25.31 -6.23 -5.23
CA PRO A 56 26.30 -7.29 -5.06
C PRO A 56 27.57 -6.84 -4.31
N ASP A 57 27.83 -5.53 -4.15
CA ASP A 57 28.97 -5.00 -3.41
C ASP A 57 28.56 -4.45 -2.03
N PRO A 58 28.80 -5.22 -0.95
CA PRO A 58 28.46 -4.79 0.42
C PRO A 58 29.36 -3.64 0.92
N SER A 59 30.35 -3.19 0.15
CA SER A 59 31.26 -2.09 0.53
C SER A 59 30.82 -0.70 0.03
N ASP A 60 29.79 -0.61 -0.80
CA ASP A 60 29.23 0.70 -1.19
C ASP A 60 28.42 1.31 -0.03
N ALA A 61 28.76 2.54 0.36
CA ALA A 61 28.03 3.26 1.41
C ALA A 61 26.64 3.75 0.95
N ASN A 62 26.34 3.66 -0.35
CA ASN A 62 25.05 4.04 -0.94
C ASN A 62 24.13 2.86 -1.21
N VAL A 63 24.38 1.69 -0.59
CA VAL A 63 23.56 0.48 -0.78
C VAL A 63 22.09 0.78 -0.49
N ILE A 64 21.28 0.64 -1.54
CA ILE A 64 19.83 0.66 -1.45
C ILE A 64 19.39 -0.74 -1.07
N ASN A 65 18.63 -0.88 0.01
CA ASN A 65 18.00 -2.14 0.40
C ASN A 65 16.49 -2.07 0.16
N PHE A 66 15.79 -3.19 0.33
CA PHE A 66 14.33 -3.25 0.16
C PHE A 66 13.55 -2.26 1.06
N ALA A 67 14.05 -1.95 2.27
CA ALA A 67 13.36 -1.05 3.19
C ALA A 67 13.50 0.42 2.76
N SER A 68 14.60 0.79 2.08
CA SER A 68 14.84 2.12 1.53
C SER A 68 14.67 2.17 0.01
N TRP A 69 14.00 1.17 -0.58
CA TRP A 69 13.95 1.04 -2.03
C TRP A 69 13.07 2.12 -2.65
N MET A 70 13.72 3.03 -3.35
CA MET A 70 13.07 4.10 -4.10
C MET A 70 13.52 4.06 -5.56
N PRO A 71 12.69 4.55 -6.50
CA PRO A 71 13.14 4.85 -7.84
C PRO A 71 14.30 5.87 -7.81
N SER A 72 15.22 5.79 -8.77
CA SER A 72 16.36 6.72 -8.83
C SER A 72 15.89 8.19 -8.82
N ALA A 73 16.57 9.04 -8.05
CA ALA A 73 16.24 10.46 -7.88
C ALA A 73 16.06 11.16 -9.24
N GLY A 74 14.80 11.48 -9.57
CA GLY A 74 14.38 11.95 -10.89
C GLY A 74 12.96 11.48 -11.22
N LEU A 75 12.00 11.77 -10.34
CA LEU A 75 10.61 11.29 -10.39
C LEU A 75 9.81 11.70 -11.65
N THR A 76 10.37 12.55 -12.51
CA THR A 76 9.75 12.89 -13.80
C THR A 76 9.93 11.80 -14.86
N ALA A 77 10.80 10.80 -14.64
CA ALA A 77 11.21 9.84 -15.68
C ALA A 77 11.04 8.35 -15.32
N ALA A 78 10.59 7.98 -14.11
CA ALA A 78 10.39 6.57 -13.78
C ALA A 78 9.20 6.00 -14.57
N SER A 79 9.47 5.15 -15.57
CA SER A 79 8.49 4.67 -16.55
C SER A 79 7.62 3.51 -16.02
N GLY A 80 7.27 3.57 -14.74
CA GLY A 80 6.33 2.62 -14.15
C GLY A 80 4.90 2.84 -14.63
N SER A 81 4.03 1.89 -14.30
CA SER A 81 2.62 1.95 -14.66
C SER A 81 1.76 2.26 -13.43
N TRP A 82 0.69 3.02 -13.65
CA TRP A 82 -0.32 3.31 -12.63
C TRP A 82 -1.63 2.62 -13.00
N ALA A 83 -2.29 2.04 -12.01
CA ALA A 83 -3.63 1.49 -12.15
C ALA A 83 -4.50 1.90 -10.95
N THR A 84 -5.72 2.37 -11.22
CA THR A 84 -6.73 2.52 -10.17
C THR A 84 -7.26 1.15 -9.80
N LEU A 85 -7.16 0.78 -8.52
CA LEU A 85 -7.67 -0.51 -8.02
C LEU A 85 -9.06 -0.39 -7.43
N VAL A 86 -9.28 0.68 -6.66
CA VAL A 86 -10.53 0.91 -5.94
C VAL A 86 -10.84 2.40 -6.03
N ASP A 87 -12.08 2.71 -6.41
CA ASP A 87 -12.64 4.07 -6.38
C ASP A 87 -13.65 4.20 -5.23
N PHE A 88 -14.12 5.41 -4.96
CA PHE A 88 -15.07 5.72 -3.89
C PHE A 88 -14.55 5.28 -2.52
N VAL A 89 -13.27 5.52 -2.26
CA VAL A 89 -12.68 5.41 -0.92
C VAL A 89 -12.95 6.70 -0.17
N ASP A 90 -13.18 6.62 1.13
CA ASP A 90 -13.39 7.81 1.93
C ASP A 90 -12.11 8.66 2.02
N SER A 91 -12.30 9.95 2.30
CA SER A 91 -11.18 10.85 2.54
C SER A 91 -10.32 10.32 3.70
N PRO A 92 -8.98 10.37 3.57
CA PRO A 92 -8.10 10.04 4.67
C PRO A 92 -8.38 10.94 5.87
N ILE A 93 -8.79 12.20 5.65
CA ILE A 93 -9.17 13.14 6.70
C ILE A 93 -10.69 13.14 6.83
N PRO A 94 -11.28 12.79 7.99
CA PRO A 94 -12.72 12.83 8.18
C PRO A 94 -13.29 14.24 7.95
N ASP A 95 -14.49 14.31 7.38
CA ASP A 95 -15.24 15.55 7.30
C ASP A 95 -15.60 16.05 8.72
N SER A 96 -15.83 17.36 8.86
CA SER A 96 -16.33 17.91 10.11
C SER A 96 -17.68 17.27 10.47
N GLY A 97 -17.77 16.64 11.64
CA GLY A 97 -18.99 16.01 12.15
C GLY A 97 -19.12 14.51 11.85
N THR A 98 -18.25 13.92 11.02
CA THR A 98 -18.17 12.45 10.91
C THR A 98 -17.55 11.88 12.18
N THR A 99 -18.35 11.14 12.96
CA THR A 99 -17.85 10.34 14.07
C THR A 99 -17.30 9.04 13.51
N ILE A 100 -16.01 8.81 13.68
CA ILE A 100 -15.39 7.53 13.36
C ILE A 100 -15.39 6.71 14.64
N ASP A 101 -15.88 5.48 14.56
CA ASP A 101 -15.73 4.54 15.65
C ASP A 101 -14.24 4.32 15.93
N ALA A 102 -13.79 4.78 17.11
CA ALA A 102 -12.41 4.70 17.54
C ALA A 102 -11.90 3.25 17.63
N SER A 103 -12.80 2.27 17.81
CA SER A 103 -12.44 0.85 17.83
C SER A 103 -11.96 0.35 16.46
N ILE A 104 -12.43 0.98 15.37
CA ILE A 104 -11.95 0.70 14.02
C ILE A 104 -10.52 1.23 13.84
N LEU A 105 -10.14 2.30 14.55
CA LEU A 105 -8.85 2.96 14.37
C LEU A 105 -7.69 2.31 15.16
N SER A 106 -8.00 1.36 16.04
CA SER A 106 -7.02 0.64 16.84
C SER A 106 -6.64 -0.68 16.19
N CYS A 107 -5.34 -0.92 16.03
CA CYS A 107 -4.85 -2.24 15.66
C CYS A 107 -5.04 -3.26 16.79
N PRO A 108 -5.24 -4.54 16.47
CA PRO A 108 -5.22 -5.60 17.46
C PRO A 108 -3.93 -5.59 18.29
N THR A 109 -4.00 -6.13 19.51
CA THR A 109 -2.83 -6.28 20.38
C THR A 109 -1.70 -7.03 19.66
N GLY A 110 -0.49 -6.46 19.67
CA GLY A 110 0.68 -7.05 19.02
C GLY A 110 0.83 -6.71 17.53
N MET A 111 -0.02 -5.85 16.98
CA MET A 111 0.12 -5.30 15.62
C MET A 111 0.39 -3.80 15.66
N GLN A 112 1.22 -3.35 14.73
CA GLN A 112 1.52 -1.94 14.50
C GLN A 112 0.77 -1.43 13.27
N ARG A 113 0.29 -0.19 13.36
CA ARG A 113 -0.39 0.47 12.25
C ARG A 113 0.61 0.92 11.19
N SER A 114 0.29 0.64 9.93
CA SER A 114 1.00 1.12 8.74
C SER A 114 0.03 1.91 7.84
N PRO A 115 0.34 3.16 7.48
CA PRO A 115 1.53 3.89 7.91
C PRO A 115 1.46 4.27 9.40
N ASN A 116 2.62 4.36 10.06
CA ASN A 116 2.69 4.66 11.49
C ASN A 116 2.27 6.12 11.75
N PRO A 117 1.20 6.38 12.54
CA PRO A 117 0.71 7.73 12.78
C PRO A 117 1.70 8.64 13.53
N ALA A 118 2.71 8.07 14.21
CA ALA A 118 3.78 8.87 14.83
C ALA A 118 4.79 9.42 13.81
N THR A 119 4.94 8.75 12.66
CA THR A 119 5.88 9.15 11.60
C THR A 119 5.24 9.98 10.50
N VAL A 120 3.91 9.94 10.39
CA VAL A 120 3.15 10.75 9.43
C VAL A 120 2.52 11.90 10.18
N ALA A 121 2.78 13.15 9.77
CA ALA A 121 2.35 14.38 10.45
C ALA A 121 0.82 14.57 10.60
N SER A 122 0.00 13.57 10.26
CA SER A 122 -1.41 13.57 10.60
C SER A 122 -1.84 12.22 11.19
N THR A 123 -2.41 12.27 12.39
CA THR A 123 -3.15 11.17 13.04
C THR A 123 -4.46 10.84 12.31
N SER A 124 -4.68 11.41 11.12
CA SER A 124 -6.00 11.54 10.52
C SER A 124 -6.36 10.42 9.56
N TRP A 125 -5.41 9.66 9.00
CA TRP A 125 -5.60 8.68 7.90
C TRP A 125 -6.52 7.51 8.24
N THR A 126 -7.82 7.74 8.24
CA THR A 126 -8.80 6.81 8.81
C THR A 126 -9.47 5.88 7.81
N SER A 127 -9.31 6.15 6.51
CA SER A 127 -10.04 5.43 5.47
C SER A 127 -9.28 4.26 4.85
N PHE A 128 -7.96 4.20 4.98
CA PHE A 128 -7.17 3.05 4.53
C PHE A 128 -5.89 2.93 5.35
N PHE A 129 -5.71 1.79 6.00
CA PHE A 129 -4.48 1.45 6.72
C PHE A 129 -4.40 -0.07 6.93
N ALA A 130 -3.21 -0.55 7.27
CA ALA A 130 -2.99 -1.93 7.66
C ALA A 130 -2.49 -1.99 9.11
N CYS A 131 -2.76 -3.09 9.79
CA CYS A 131 -2.17 -3.48 11.05
C CYS A 131 -1.29 -4.68 10.76
N VAL A 132 0.02 -4.50 10.91
CA VAL A 132 1.02 -5.51 10.61
C VAL A 132 1.60 -6.00 11.93
N ARG A 133 1.68 -7.31 12.13
CA ARG A 133 2.36 -7.86 13.31
C ARG A 133 3.81 -7.36 13.36
N ASP A 134 4.20 -6.86 14.54
CA ASP A 134 5.57 -6.43 14.78
C ASP A 134 6.53 -7.63 14.69
N SER A 135 7.54 -7.55 13.82
CA SER A 135 8.54 -8.60 13.67
C SER A 135 9.52 -8.68 14.85
N ASP A 136 9.62 -7.60 15.63
CA ASP A 136 10.62 -7.48 16.69
C ASP A 136 10.19 -8.14 18.01
N ALA A 137 8.96 -8.67 18.08
CA ALA A 137 8.38 -9.19 19.31
C ALA A 137 9.02 -10.48 19.87
N ALA A 138 9.86 -11.20 19.10
CA ALA A 138 10.81 -12.20 19.60
C ALA A 138 11.45 -12.97 18.44
N GLY A 139 12.58 -12.51 17.89
CA GLY A 139 13.67 -13.30 17.28
C GLY A 139 13.39 -14.50 16.37
N VAL A 140 12.16 -14.69 15.90
CA VAL A 140 11.68 -15.85 15.15
C VAL A 140 10.97 -15.28 13.93
N ALA A 141 11.48 -15.63 12.75
CA ALA A 141 10.83 -15.36 11.47
C ALA A 141 9.49 -16.11 11.41
N THR A 142 8.48 -15.55 12.05
CA THR A 142 7.12 -16.09 12.09
C THR A 142 6.32 -15.55 10.91
N ASN A 143 5.26 -16.28 10.56
CA ASN A 143 4.30 -15.83 9.55
C ASN A 143 3.82 -14.40 9.86
N GLN A 144 3.90 -13.51 8.87
CA GLN A 144 3.34 -12.17 9.01
C GLN A 144 1.82 -12.27 8.99
N ASP A 145 1.19 -11.58 9.91
CA ASP A 145 -0.25 -11.44 9.98
C ASP A 145 -0.56 -9.96 9.74
N VAL A 146 -1.41 -9.73 8.74
CA VAL A 146 -1.73 -8.40 8.24
C VAL A 146 -3.23 -8.26 8.25
N GLU A 147 -3.71 -7.22 8.91
CA GLU A 147 -5.11 -6.86 8.89
C GLU A 147 -5.30 -5.53 8.17
N ILE A 148 -6.10 -5.54 7.09
CA ILE A 148 -6.33 -4.38 6.24
C ILE A 148 -7.69 -3.80 6.56
N PHE A 149 -7.72 -2.47 6.70
CA PHE A 149 -8.93 -1.68 6.91
C PHE A 149 -9.13 -0.74 5.73
N LEU A 150 -10.35 -0.73 5.20
CA LEU A 150 -10.77 0.14 4.11
C LEU A 150 -12.17 0.68 4.38
N ARG A 151 -12.32 2.01 4.38
CA ARG A 151 -13.62 2.68 4.45
C ARG A 151 -13.97 3.25 3.08
N GLY A 152 -15.07 2.78 2.51
CA GLY A 152 -15.66 3.35 1.31
C GLY A 152 -16.44 4.62 1.62
N ASN A 153 -16.71 5.40 0.58
CA ASN A 153 -17.61 6.54 0.61
C ASN A 153 -18.26 6.69 -0.76
N PHE A 154 -19.58 6.44 -0.84
CA PHE A 154 -20.29 6.56 -2.11
C PHE A 154 -20.61 8.00 -2.52
N LYS A 155 -20.33 9.00 -1.67
CA LYS A 155 -20.61 10.42 -1.97
C LYS A 155 -19.98 10.80 -3.30
N GLY A 156 -20.78 11.39 -4.19
CA GLY A 156 -20.41 11.66 -5.57
C GLY A 156 -21.07 10.72 -6.57
N SER A 157 -21.48 9.52 -6.16
CA SER A 157 -22.36 8.66 -6.98
C SER A 157 -23.82 9.08 -6.77
N ASP A 158 -24.51 9.45 -7.85
CA ASP A 158 -25.96 9.73 -7.80
C ASP A 158 -26.70 8.52 -7.20
N GLY A 159 -27.21 8.67 -5.97
CA GLY A 159 -28.11 7.69 -5.33
C GLY A 159 -27.47 6.58 -4.48
N GLY A 160 -26.17 6.61 -4.18
CA GLY A 160 -25.54 5.62 -3.29
C GLY A 160 -25.29 4.24 -3.91
N GLY A 161 -25.31 4.15 -5.24
CA GLY A 161 -25.09 2.90 -5.96
C GLY A 161 -26.16 1.83 -5.69
N ALA A 162 -25.78 0.56 -5.76
CA ALA A 162 -26.69 -0.58 -5.54
C ALA A 162 -27.23 -0.70 -4.11
N ILE A 163 -26.64 0.04 -3.17
CA ILE A 163 -27.02 0.06 -1.76
C ILE A 163 -27.69 1.41 -1.53
N ASN A 164 -28.99 1.51 -1.80
CA ASN A 164 -29.80 2.69 -1.51
C ASN A 164 -29.68 3.05 -0.03
N ALA A 165 -28.72 3.89 0.30
CA ALA A 165 -28.38 4.19 1.66
C ALA A 165 -29.45 5.09 2.25
N LEU A 166 -30.07 4.62 3.33
CA LEU A 166 -31.17 5.30 4.00
C LEU A 166 -30.69 6.52 4.83
N SER A 167 -29.37 6.70 4.98
CA SER A 167 -28.74 7.83 5.66
C SER A 167 -27.29 8.04 5.19
N GLU A 168 -26.73 9.23 5.41
CA GLU A 168 -25.31 9.52 5.13
C GLU A 168 -24.36 8.59 5.89
N ALA A 169 -24.73 8.19 7.11
CA ALA A 169 -23.96 7.22 7.91
C ALA A 169 -23.97 5.82 7.30
N SER A 170 -25.03 5.45 6.57
CA SER A 170 -25.09 4.19 5.81
C SER A 170 -24.19 4.20 4.56
N GLY A 171 -23.54 5.34 4.27
CA GLY A 171 -22.65 5.50 3.12
C GLY A 171 -21.18 5.36 3.32
N LEU A 172 -20.79 4.93 4.51
CA LEU A 172 -19.40 4.74 4.89
C LEU A 172 -19.13 3.25 5.20
N PRO A 173 -19.31 2.33 4.23
CA PRO A 173 -19.06 0.92 4.49
C PRO A 173 -17.60 0.71 4.87
N THR A 174 -17.36 -0.06 5.92
CA THR A 174 -16.00 -0.42 6.34
C THR A 174 -15.76 -1.90 6.07
N LEU A 175 -14.70 -2.20 5.34
CA LEU A 175 -14.19 -3.54 5.10
C LEU A 175 -12.96 -3.77 5.97
N ARG A 176 -12.92 -4.96 6.57
CA ARG A 176 -11.81 -5.45 7.39
C ARG A 176 -11.44 -6.84 6.88
N ALA A 177 -10.17 -7.05 6.55
CA ALA A 177 -9.69 -8.33 6.02
C ALA A 177 -8.39 -8.74 6.72
N GLY A 178 -8.35 -9.97 7.24
CA GLY A 178 -7.15 -10.58 7.81
C GLY A 178 -6.43 -11.47 6.80
N ILE A 179 -5.12 -11.32 6.69
CA ILE A 179 -4.25 -12.03 5.74
C ILE A 179 -3.08 -12.61 6.51
N LEU A 180 -2.96 -13.94 6.46
CA LEU A 180 -1.80 -14.65 7.00
C LEU A 180 -0.81 -14.94 5.87
N VAL A 181 0.33 -14.26 5.88
CA VAL A 181 1.42 -14.47 4.93
C VAL A 181 2.37 -15.51 5.50
N ARG A 182 2.49 -16.64 4.79
CA ARG A 182 3.45 -17.70 5.10
C ARG A 182 4.58 -17.65 4.11
N GLY A 183 5.70 -17.04 4.52
CA GLY A 183 6.96 -17.15 3.80
C GLY A 183 7.73 -18.36 4.31
N VAL A 184 8.28 -19.17 3.41
CA VAL A 184 9.34 -20.11 3.76
C VAL A 184 10.60 -19.60 3.08
N ILE A 185 11.50 -19.02 3.87
CA ILE A 185 12.86 -18.69 3.46
C ILE A 185 13.72 -19.85 3.95
N ASP A 186 14.52 -20.45 3.06
CA ASP A 186 15.35 -21.64 3.29
C ASP A 186 14.59 -22.93 3.70
N LYS A 187 13.85 -23.54 2.77
CA LYS A 187 13.65 -25.00 2.85
C LYS A 187 14.94 -25.66 2.36
N ASP A 188 15.74 -26.16 3.29
CA ASP A 188 16.66 -27.25 2.98
C ASP A 188 15.83 -28.55 2.91
N PRO A 189 15.75 -29.24 1.76
CA PRO A 189 15.17 -30.57 1.71
C PRO A 189 16.23 -31.57 2.21
N ASP A 190 16.02 -32.09 3.42
CA ASP A 190 16.67 -33.34 3.86
C ASP A 190 16.26 -34.53 2.97
#